data_AF-A0A178LW21-F1
#
_entry.id   AF-A0A178LW21-F1
#
_cell.length_a   1.000
_cell.length_b   1.000
_cell.length_c   1.000
_cell.angle_alpha   90.00
_cell.angle_beta   90.00
_cell.angle_gamma   90.00
#
_symmetry.space_group_name_H-M   'P 1'
#
loop_
_entity.id
_entity.type
_entity.pdbx_description
1 polymer ?
#
loop_
_entity_poly.entity_id
_entity_poly.type
_entity_poly.pdbx_seq_one_letter_code
_entity_poly.pdbx_strand_id
1 'polypeptide(L)'
;MSLSAVKMLDSAEAETGLQDYGDPTLPERFGIAVDHLNGLGMDADGCRQASDVCHWLLTTRLEFIEDRNRYPIADEVIDRPMFVTGEPRSGTTLMHALMSVDPDARVLRFWEVMYPSPPPGTALPGDMRRARADAHWREINAKMPKWLHSHPYNDMLGDGLPEDERTWAFDFRVMTPTAWWRVPMQTVVGGLPTDPAAQYRLHRAMLQQFQYSRRPKRWALKGFHGFRLAELFDAYPDATLLWLHRDPVQVAASRTMMMADILEGIVGPVDLHAAAKMHLDLTRASVANTMTNPLVDDPRIRHARYADFVSDPVATVRDFYAFSDHFLTGDAEDRMRDYLANNKGDRHGKFHYSTSVLTDIGENLDALHEEFRPFRERFGVAIEKRG
;
A
#
# COMPACT_ATOMS: atom_id res chain seq x y z
N MET A 1 28.87 -7.04 -11.19
CA MET A 1 29.11 -7.54 -9.82
C MET A 1 27.89 -8.34 -9.40
N SER A 2 28.05 -9.50 -8.77
CA SER A 2 26.91 -10.28 -8.27
C SER A 2 26.70 -9.98 -6.78
N LEU A 3 25.45 -9.73 -6.40
CA LEU A 3 25.03 -9.56 -5.00
C LEU A 3 25.12 -10.91 -4.27
N SER A 4 25.48 -10.89 -2.98
CA SER A 4 25.60 -12.10 -2.16
C SER A 4 24.72 -11.96 -0.92
N ALA A 5 23.66 -12.75 -0.85
CA ALA A 5 22.71 -12.72 0.26
C ALA A 5 23.39 -12.97 1.61
N VAL A 6 24.26 -13.99 1.68
CA VAL A 6 25.02 -14.34 2.89
C VAL A 6 25.84 -13.14 3.39
N LYS A 7 26.63 -12.50 2.51
CA LYS A 7 27.46 -11.34 2.90
C LYS A 7 26.62 -10.16 3.37
N MET A 8 25.44 -9.95 2.78
CA MET A 8 24.54 -8.85 3.17
C MET A 8 23.88 -9.12 4.53
N LEU A 9 23.46 -10.36 4.79
CA LEU A 9 22.97 -10.78 6.10
C LEU A 9 24.06 -10.61 7.16
N ASP A 10 25.25 -11.17 6.94
CA ASP A 10 26.40 -11.06 7.85
C ASP A 10 26.74 -9.58 8.15
N SER A 11 26.67 -8.72 7.13
CA SER A 11 26.95 -7.29 7.27
C SER A 11 25.88 -6.58 8.11
N ALA A 12 24.60 -6.89 7.92
CA ALA A 12 23.51 -6.30 8.70
C ALA A 12 23.56 -6.75 10.17
N GLU A 13 23.85 -8.03 10.42
CA GLU A 13 24.03 -8.57 11.77
C GLU A 13 25.26 -7.97 12.46
N ALA A 14 26.38 -7.83 11.75
CA ALA A 14 27.60 -7.23 12.30
C ALA A 14 27.43 -5.74 12.64
N GLU A 15 26.70 -4.97 11.81
CA GLU A 15 26.45 -3.54 12.07
C GLU A 15 25.54 -3.34 13.29
N THR A 16 24.46 -4.12 13.38
CA THR A 16 23.45 -3.95 14.43
C THR A 16 23.79 -4.68 15.73
N GLY A 17 24.62 -5.73 15.67
CA GLY A 17 24.84 -6.68 16.76
C GLY A 17 23.64 -7.58 17.05
N LEU A 18 22.68 -7.68 16.11
CA LEU A 18 21.42 -8.40 16.25
C LEU A 18 21.34 -9.54 15.23
N GLN A 19 20.61 -10.61 15.55
CA GLN A 19 20.46 -11.80 14.69
C GLN A 19 19.01 -12.28 14.55
N ASP A 20 18.07 -11.71 15.34
CA ASP A 20 16.67 -12.13 15.30
C ASP A 20 15.88 -11.29 14.29
N TYR A 21 15.55 -11.90 13.16
CA TYR A 21 14.70 -11.32 12.12
C TYR A 21 13.20 -11.53 12.36
N GLY A 22 12.81 -12.18 13.47
CA GLY A 22 11.42 -12.45 13.85
C GLY A 22 10.67 -13.43 12.93
N ASP A 23 11.36 -14.05 11.98
CA ASP A 23 10.87 -15.09 11.08
C ASP A 23 12.08 -15.92 10.58
N PRO A 24 12.21 -17.20 10.98
CA PRO A 24 13.37 -18.03 10.62
C PRO A 24 13.46 -18.33 9.11
N THR A 25 12.38 -18.07 8.34
CA THR A 25 12.38 -18.23 6.88
C THR A 25 12.96 -17.02 6.14
N LEU A 26 13.24 -15.91 6.85
CA LEU A 26 13.72 -14.68 6.21
C LEU A 26 15.04 -14.86 5.44
N PRO A 27 16.10 -15.52 5.97
CA PRO A 27 17.35 -15.67 5.24
C PRO A 27 17.19 -16.37 3.88
N GLU A 28 16.40 -17.45 3.83
CA GLU A 28 16.13 -18.19 2.59
C GLU A 28 15.38 -17.32 1.58
N ARG A 29 14.29 -16.66 2.02
CA ARG A 29 13.50 -15.78 1.17
C ARG A 29 14.30 -14.57 0.67
N PHE A 30 15.16 -14.01 1.51
CA PHE A 30 16.08 -12.96 1.10
C PHE A 30 17.05 -13.44 0.02
N GLY A 31 17.52 -14.69 0.10
CA GLY A 31 18.28 -15.35 -0.96
C GLY A 31 17.54 -15.31 -2.32
N ILE A 32 16.26 -15.67 -2.33
CA ILE A 32 15.41 -15.63 -3.55
C ILE A 32 15.28 -14.19 -4.09
N ALA A 33 15.12 -13.20 -3.22
CA ALA A 33 15.06 -11.80 -3.64
C ALA A 33 16.39 -11.31 -4.24
N VAL A 34 17.53 -11.75 -3.69
CA VAL A 34 18.86 -11.46 -4.23
C VAL A 34 19.10 -12.15 -5.57
N ASP A 35 18.64 -13.40 -5.73
CA ASP A 35 18.71 -14.11 -7.01
C ASP A 35 17.87 -13.41 -8.08
N HIS A 36 16.67 -12.93 -7.71
CA HIS A 36 15.85 -12.10 -8.60
C HIS A 36 16.60 -10.84 -9.04
N LEU A 37 17.20 -10.09 -8.11
CA LEU A 37 17.98 -8.88 -8.41
C LEU A 37 19.18 -9.18 -9.31
N ASN A 38 19.91 -10.26 -9.05
CA ASN A 38 21.04 -10.69 -9.88
C ASN A 38 20.62 -11.04 -11.32
N GLY A 39 19.39 -11.54 -11.49
CA GLY A 39 18.80 -11.86 -12.80
C GLY A 39 18.43 -10.64 -13.66
N LEU A 40 18.40 -9.43 -13.09
CA LEU A 40 17.97 -8.21 -13.80
C LEU A 40 19.02 -7.64 -14.76
N GLY A 41 20.26 -8.10 -14.71
CA GLY A 41 21.34 -7.59 -15.58
C GLY A 41 21.70 -6.12 -15.32
N MET A 42 21.57 -5.66 -14.08
CA MET A 42 21.88 -4.28 -13.68
C MET A 42 23.38 -3.96 -13.86
N ASP A 43 23.68 -2.68 -14.09
CA ASP A 43 25.04 -2.19 -14.10
C ASP A 43 25.64 -2.10 -12.68
N ALA A 44 26.89 -1.62 -12.60
CA ALA A 44 27.56 -1.48 -11.31
C ALA A 44 26.88 -0.48 -10.36
N ASP A 45 26.18 0.54 -10.86
CA ASP A 45 25.44 1.48 -10.00
C ASP A 45 24.15 0.85 -9.48
N GLY A 46 23.37 0.20 -10.34
CA GLY A 46 22.16 -0.52 -9.95
C GLY A 46 22.44 -1.60 -8.92
N CYS A 47 23.54 -2.36 -9.05
CA CYS A 47 23.95 -3.33 -8.03
C CYS A 47 24.32 -2.66 -6.70
N ARG A 48 24.99 -1.50 -6.71
CA ARG A 48 25.29 -0.76 -5.47
C ARG A 48 24.00 -0.27 -4.79
N GLN A 49 23.10 0.35 -5.54
CA GLN A 49 21.82 0.82 -5.01
C GLN A 49 20.98 -0.32 -4.44
N ALA A 50 20.96 -1.47 -5.12
CA ALA A 50 20.28 -2.66 -4.62
C ALA A 50 20.91 -3.17 -3.31
N SER A 51 22.24 -3.21 -3.23
CA SER A 51 22.96 -3.56 -2.01
C SER A 51 22.62 -2.61 -0.85
N ASP A 52 22.59 -1.31 -1.09
CA ASP A 52 22.29 -0.29 -0.08
C ASP A 52 20.84 -0.41 0.43
N VAL A 53 19.88 -0.66 -0.47
CA VAL A 53 18.48 -0.91 -0.12
C VAL A 53 18.34 -2.20 0.69
N CYS A 54 18.95 -3.30 0.25
CA CYS A 54 18.95 -4.57 1.00
C CYS A 54 19.50 -4.38 2.42
N HIS A 55 20.66 -3.73 2.53
CA HIS A 55 21.30 -3.47 3.83
C HIS A 55 20.38 -2.65 4.75
N TRP A 56 19.81 -1.56 4.24
CA TRP A 56 18.86 -0.74 5.00
C TRP A 56 17.64 -1.54 5.46
N LEU A 57 17.03 -2.35 4.59
CA LEU A 57 15.85 -3.13 4.94
C LEU A 57 16.17 -4.22 5.99
N LEU A 58 17.33 -4.88 5.87
CA LEU A 58 17.78 -5.89 6.84
C LEU A 58 18.06 -5.28 8.21
N THR A 59 18.83 -4.19 8.29
CA THR A 59 19.11 -3.52 9.57
C THR A 59 17.84 -2.97 10.20
N THR A 60 16.96 -2.36 9.40
CA THR A 60 15.63 -1.91 9.86
C THR A 60 14.80 -3.05 10.44
N ARG A 61 14.83 -4.24 9.81
CA ARG A 61 14.11 -5.43 10.28
C ARG A 61 14.63 -5.88 11.63
N LEU A 62 15.95 -5.99 11.78
CA LEU A 62 16.60 -6.41 13.02
C LEU A 62 16.27 -5.45 14.17
N GLU A 63 16.41 -4.15 13.96
CA GLU A 63 16.10 -3.14 14.97
C GLU A 63 14.61 -3.15 15.36
N PHE A 64 13.71 -3.29 14.38
CA PHE A 64 12.28 -3.38 14.62
C PHE A 64 11.89 -4.59 15.47
N ILE A 65 12.49 -5.76 15.24
CA ILE A 65 12.23 -6.96 16.04
C ILE A 65 12.79 -6.80 17.44
N GLU A 66 14.01 -6.29 17.55
CA GLU A 66 14.68 -6.08 18.82
C GLU A 66 13.95 -5.08 19.73
N ASP A 67 13.24 -4.09 19.17
CA ASP A 67 12.42 -3.18 19.98
C ASP A 67 11.35 -3.92 20.80
N ARG A 68 10.89 -5.10 20.35
CA ARG A 68 9.93 -5.92 21.10
C ARG A 68 10.56 -6.63 22.30
N ASN A 69 11.88 -6.76 22.34
CA ASN A 69 12.64 -7.23 23.50
C ASN A 69 12.92 -6.07 24.46
N ARG A 70 13.14 -4.86 23.92
CA ARG A 70 13.44 -3.64 24.70
C ARG A 70 12.22 -3.04 25.39
N TYR A 71 11.05 -3.22 24.80
CA TYR A 71 9.82 -2.56 25.24
C TYR A 71 8.63 -3.54 25.20
N PRO A 72 7.62 -3.42 26.08
CA PRO A 72 6.42 -4.27 26.12
C PRO A 72 5.42 -3.94 24.98
N ILE A 73 5.91 -3.76 23.75
CA ILE A 73 5.11 -3.38 22.58
C ILE A 73 4.12 -4.49 22.20
N ALA A 74 4.49 -5.75 22.47
CA ALA A 74 3.64 -6.90 22.20
C ALA A 74 2.30 -6.85 22.95
N ASP A 75 2.23 -6.10 24.05
CA ASP A 75 1.05 -5.96 24.90
C ASP A 75 0.04 -4.93 24.36
N GLU A 76 0.44 -4.10 23.37
CA GLU A 76 -0.47 -3.15 22.74
C GLU A 76 -1.63 -3.87 22.03
N VAL A 77 -2.86 -3.45 22.35
CA VAL A 77 -4.07 -4.01 21.75
C VAL A 77 -4.46 -3.19 20.53
N ILE A 78 -4.64 -3.85 19.39
CA ILE A 78 -5.21 -3.25 18.19
C ILE A 78 -6.72 -3.50 18.26
N ASP A 79 -7.45 -2.54 18.84
CA ASP A 79 -8.88 -2.61 19.07
C ASP A 79 -9.67 -2.14 17.85
N ARG A 80 -10.53 -3.01 17.31
CA ARG A 80 -11.50 -2.74 16.24
C ARG A 80 -10.97 -1.87 15.09
N PRO A 81 -9.86 -2.28 14.44
CA PRO A 81 -9.28 -1.50 13.34
C PRO A 81 -10.24 -1.42 12.15
N MET A 82 -10.29 -0.24 11.54
CA MET A 82 -11.06 0.02 10.32
C MET A 82 -10.13 -0.09 9.10
N PHE A 83 -10.48 -0.91 8.12
CA PHE A 83 -9.72 -1.09 6.89
C PHE A 83 -10.52 -0.61 5.68
N VAL A 84 -9.81 -0.08 4.69
CA VAL A 84 -10.36 0.25 3.37
C VAL A 84 -9.62 -0.56 2.31
N THR A 85 -10.37 -1.27 1.47
CA THR A 85 -9.83 -2.03 0.33
C THR A 85 -10.62 -1.72 -0.94
N GLY A 86 -10.05 -2.10 -2.07
CA GLY A 86 -10.67 -1.98 -3.38
C GLY A 86 -9.64 -2.12 -4.48
N GLU A 87 -10.12 -2.18 -5.71
CA GLU A 87 -9.21 -2.12 -6.86
C GLU A 87 -8.39 -0.82 -6.85
N PRO A 88 -7.17 -0.82 -7.41
CA PRO A 88 -6.49 0.43 -7.71
C PRO A 88 -7.44 1.39 -8.42
N ARG A 89 -7.41 2.67 -8.03
CA ARG A 89 -8.21 3.74 -8.65
C ARG A 89 -9.72 3.68 -8.36
N SER A 90 -10.16 2.94 -7.33
CA SER A 90 -11.55 2.88 -6.86
C SER A 90 -11.91 3.91 -5.76
N GLY A 91 -11.03 4.86 -5.45
CA GLY A 91 -11.28 5.92 -4.46
C GLY A 91 -10.75 5.64 -3.04
N THR A 92 -10.17 4.47 -2.79
CA THR A 92 -9.59 4.07 -1.50
C THR A 92 -8.59 5.08 -0.93
N THR A 93 -7.79 5.71 -1.79
CA THR A 93 -6.89 6.82 -1.43
C THR A 93 -7.63 7.99 -0.77
N LEU A 94 -8.71 8.49 -1.40
CA LEU A 94 -9.44 9.65 -0.89
C LEU A 94 -10.12 9.26 0.41
N MET A 95 -10.69 8.06 0.49
CA MET A 95 -11.28 7.53 1.72
C MET A 95 -10.26 7.54 2.87
N HIS A 96 -9.06 6.98 2.64
CA HIS A 96 -8.00 6.97 3.63
C HIS A 96 -7.56 8.38 4.05
N ALA A 97 -7.47 9.32 3.10
CA ALA A 97 -7.14 10.71 3.39
C ALA A 97 -8.18 11.41 4.28
N LEU A 98 -9.48 11.18 4.02
CA LEU A 98 -10.56 11.71 4.86
C LEU A 98 -10.52 11.11 6.27
N MET A 99 -10.36 9.79 6.39
CA MET A 99 -10.21 9.16 7.70
C MET A 99 -8.95 9.64 8.44
N SER A 100 -7.90 10.02 7.71
CA SER A 100 -6.63 10.47 8.31
C SER A 100 -6.68 11.82 9.02
N VAL A 101 -7.69 12.64 8.74
CA VAL A 101 -7.86 13.95 9.36
C VAL A 101 -8.75 13.93 10.62
N ASP A 102 -9.38 12.79 10.92
CA ASP A 102 -10.08 12.58 12.19
C ASP A 102 -9.08 12.66 13.36
N PRO A 103 -9.28 13.57 14.34
CA PRO A 103 -8.37 13.73 15.47
C PRO A 103 -8.22 12.48 16.35
N ASP A 104 -9.21 11.59 16.38
CA ASP A 104 -9.21 10.36 17.17
C ASP A 104 -8.77 9.13 16.35
N ALA A 105 -8.52 9.30 15.05
CA ALA A 105 -7.97 8.26 14.19
C ALA A 105 -6.44 8.31 14.13
N ARG A 106 -5.87 7.13 13.86
CA ARG A 106 -4.47 6.89 13.56
C ARG A 106 -4.39 6.12 12.25
N VAL A 107 -3.56 6.65 11.37
CA VAL A 107 -3.21 6.04 10.09
C VAL A 107 -1.72 5.75 10.10
N LEU A 108 -1.27 4.87 9.21
CA LEU A 108 0.16 4.74 8.93
C LEU A 108 0.68 6.07 8.36
N ARG A 109 1.85 6.51 8.84
CA ARG A 109 2.60 7.61 8.20
C ARG A 109 3.81 7.06 7.48
N PHE A 110 4.14 7.64 6.33
CA PHE A 110 5.25 7.17 5.51
C PHE A 110 6.58 7.11 6.28
N TRP A 111 6.88 8.12 7.09
CA TRP A 111 8.10 8.14 7.89
C TRP A 111 8.14 6.99 8.92
N GLU A 112 6.99 6.59 9.48
CA GLU A 112 6.90 5.50 10.48
C GLU A 112 7.21 4.16 9.81
N VAL A 113 6.62 3.89 8.64
CA VAL A 113 6.87 2.62 7.92
C VAL A 113 8.25 2.57 7.26
N MET A 114 8.85 3.71 6.93
CA MET A 114 10.23 3.79 6.44
C MET A 114 11.24 3.54 7.56
N TYR A 115 10.99 4.07 8.76
CA TYR A 115 11.91 4.02 9.88
C TYR A 115 11.15 3.65 11.16
N PRO A 116 10.76 2.38 11.33
CA PRO A 116 9.87 1.97 12.43
C PRO A 116 10.55 1.91 13.79
N SER A 117 11.88 1.82 13.85
CA SER A 117 12.68 1.75 15.08
C SER A 117 13.41 3.09 15.35
N PRO A 118 13.54 3.53 16.62
CA PRO A 118 12.84 3.01 17.81
C PRO A 118 11.32 3.27 17.72
N PRO A 119 10.46 2.71 18.60
CA PRO A 119 9.02 2.98 18.53
C PRO A 119 8.75 4.49 18.51
N PRO A 120 7.88 5.02 17.63
CA PRO A 120 7.62 6.46 17.53
C PRO A 120 7.28 7.15 18.86
N GLY A 121 6.63 6.45 19.80
CA GLY A 121 6.31 6.99 21.11
C GLY A 121 7.48 7.09 22.10
N THR A 122 8.63 6.50 21.79
CA THR A 122 9.86 6.59 22.59
C THR A 122 10.90 7.53 21.96
N ALA A 123 10.55 8.16 20.84
CA ALA A 123 11.43 9.09 20.14
C ALA A 123 11.89 10.24 21.06
N LEU A 124 13.20 10.48 21.09
CA LEU A 124 13.80 11.58 21.82
C LEU A 124 13.66 12.90 21.03
N PRO A 125 13.76 14.07 21.69
CA PRO A 125 13.91 15.34 21.00
C PRO A 125 15.04 15.28 19.96
N GLY A 126 14.75 15.72 18.73
CA GLY A 126 15.71 15.67 17.62
C GLY A 126 15.64 14.42 16.74
N ASP A 127 14.59 13.60 16.85
CA ASP A 127 14.36 12.47 15.93
C ASP A 127 14.34 12.91 14.46
N MET A 128 15.32 12.42 13.69
CA MET A 128 15.55 12.80 12.29
C MET A 128 14.78 11.95 11.28
N ARG A 129 14.04 10.92 11.71
CA ARG A 129 13.38 9.96 10.80
C ARG A 129 12.37 10.63 9.88
N ARG A 130 11.61 11.60 10.39
CA ARG A 130 10.69 12.43 9.58
C ARG A 130 11.44 13.22 8.51
N ALA A 131 12.48 13.96 8.91
CA ALA A 131 13.29 14.75 7.98
C ALA A 131 13.96 13.87 6.90
N ARG A 132 14.39 12.66 7.27
CA ARG A 132 14.95 11.66 6.33
C ARG A 132 13.89 11.16 5.35
N ALA A 133 12.70 10.83 5.84
CA ALA A 133 11.57 10.42 5.00
C ALA A 133 11.14 11.55 4.05
N ASP A 134 11.14 12.80 4.51
CA ASP A 134 10.88 13.96 3.66
C ASP A 134 11.91 14.10 2.54
N ALA A 135 13.19 13.94 2.86
CA ALA A 135 14.26 13.99 1.86
C ALA A 135 14.09 12.90 0.79
N HIS A 136 13.73 11.69 1.21
CA HIS A 136 13.43 10.59 0.28
C HIS A 136 12.21 10.88 -0.59
N TRP A 137 11.13 11.43 -0.05
CA TRP A 137 9.99 11.82 -0.87
C TRP A 137 10.32 12.94 -1.85
N ARG A 138 11.14 13.92 -1.47
CA ARG A 138 11.60 14.96 -2.41
C ARG A 138 12.39 14.35 -3.57
N GLU A 139 13.23 13.36 -3.31
CA GLU A 139 13.94 12.62 -4.35
C GLU A 139 12.99 11.80 -5.23
N ILE A 140 12.06 11.05 -4.63
CA ILE A 140 11.05 10.27 -5.33
C ILE A 140 10.21 11.17 -6.25
N ASN A 141 9.73 12.31 -5.74
CA ASN A 141 8.93 13.26 -6.52
C ASN A 141 9.76 13.93 -7.63
N ALA A 142 11.07 14.14 -7.44
CA ALA A 142 11.95 14.63 -8.49
C ALA A 142 12.19 13.57 -9.59
N LYS A 143 12.30 12.29 -9.22
CA LYS A 143 12.54 11.17 -10.14
C LYS A 143 11.27 10.73 -10.87
N MET A 144 10.13 10.75 -10.21
CA MET A 144 8.82 10.29 -10.70
C MET A 144 7.75 11.39 -10.53
N PRO A 145 7.92 12.59 -11.15
CA PRO A 145 7.01 13.72 -10.91
C PRO A 145 5.55 13.43 -11.30
N LYS A 146 5.33 12.58 -12.31
CA LYS A 146 3.98 12.17 -12.74
C LYS A 146 3.21 11.39 -11.67
N TRP A 147 3.89 10.82 -10.67
CA TRP A 147 3.23 10.13 -9.57
C TRP A 147 2.29 11.08 -8.81
N LEU A 148 2.64 12.36 -8.68
CA LEU A 148 1.79 13.37 -8.04
C LEU A 148 0.45 13.60 -8.78
N HIS A 149 0.35 13.33 -10.09
CA HIS A 149 -0.92 13.44 -10.80
C HIS A 149 -1.92 12.37 -10.34
N SER A 150 -1.44 11.16 -10.06
CA SER A 150 -2.30 10.03 -9.66
C SER A 150 -2.42 9.87 -8.15
N HIS A 151 -1.42 10.35 -7.39
CA HIS A 151 -1.29 10.27 -5.93
C HIS A 151 -0.83 11.62 -5.35
N PRO A 152 -1.68 12.65 -5.39
CA PRO A 152 -1.27 14.02 -5.07
C PRO A 152 -0.84 14.18 -3.61
N TYR A 153 -1.35 13.34 -2.70
CA TYR A 153 -0.98 13.27 -1.28
C TYR A 153 0.47 12.83 -1.00
N ASN A 154 1.23 12.41 -2.02
CA ASN A 154 2.67 12.24 -1.90
C ASN A 154 3.41 13.58 -1.65
N ASP A 155 2.72 14.72 -1.79
CA ASP A 155 3.20 16.03 -1.35
C ASP A 155 3.17 16.22 0.18
N MET A 156 2.52 15.33 0.93
CA MET A 156 2.56 15.29 2.39
C MET A 156 3.90 14.74 2.93
N LEU A 157 4.80 14.32 2.03
CA LEU A 157 6.15 13.84 2.35
C LEU A 157 6.13 12.74 3.43
N GLY A 158 6.90 12.88 4.51
CA GLY A 158 6.96 11.92 5.60
C GLY A 158 5.59 11.65 6.24
N ASP A 159 4.68 12.61 6.24
CA ASP A 159 3.30 12.44 6.74
C ASP A 159 2.33 11.82 5.71
N GLY A 160 2.85 11.42 4.54
CA GLY A 160 2.12 10.70 3.52
C GLY A 160 1.46 9.42 4.03
N LEU A 161 0.51 8.93 3.24
CA LEU A 161 -0.46 7.91 3.62
C LEU A 161 -0.22 6.58 2.87
N PRO A 162 0.81 5.81 3.25
CA PRO A 162 1.15 4.56 2.57
C PRO A 162 0.01 3.54 2.67
N GLU A 163 -0.01 2.59 1.74
CA GLU A 163 -0.75 1.34 1.88
C GLU A 163 -0.16 0.44 2.98
N ASP A 164 -1.01 -0.40 3.59
CA ASP A 164 -0.63 -1.43 4.56
C ASP A 164 0.41 -2.40 3.99
N GLU A 165 0.42 -2.64 2.67
CA GLU A 165 1.47 -3.38 1.95
C GLU A 165 2.88 -2.87 2.27
N ARG A 166 3.02 -1.57 2.55
CA ARG A 166 4.32 -0.98 2.86
C ARG A 166 4.91 -1.51 4.16
N THR A 167 4.08 -2.05 5.06
CA THR A 167 4.56 -2.72 6.29
C THR A 167 5.38 -3.98 6.00
N TRP A 168 5.29 -4.53 4.80
CA TRP A 168 6.01 -5.73 4.37
C TRP A 168 7.27 -5.44 3.56
N ALA A 169 7.68 -4.17 3.41
CA ALA A 169 8.80 -3.83 2.52
C ALA A 169 10.13 -4.45 2.95
N PHE A 170 10.39 -4.57 4.25
CA PHE A 170 11.58 -5.24 4.80
C PHE A 170 11.36 -6.73 5.08
N ASP A 171 10.27 -7.29 4.54
CA ASP A 171 9.96 -8.70 4.63
C ASP A 171 10.36 -9.46 3.35
N PHE A 172 10.77 -8.78 2.29
CA PHE A 172 11.21 -9.39 1.02
C PHE A 172 10.19 -10.34 0.36
N ARG A 173 8.89 -10.20 0.69
CA ARG A 173 7.77 -10.82 -0.03
C ARG A 173 7.20 -9.91 -1.12
N VAL A 174 7.44 -8.61 -0.99
CA VAL A 174 7.00 -7.55 -1.91
C VAL A 174 8.11 -6.52 -2.05
N MET A 175 8.40 -6.09 -3.28
CA MET A 175 9.37 -5.05 -3.60
C MET A 175 8.64 -3.87 -4.23
N THR A 176 8.28 -2.88 -3.41
CA THR A 176 7.46 -1.73 -3.81
C THR A 176 8.29 -0.58 -4.38
N PRO A 177 7.73 0.29 -5.24
CA PRO A 177 8.43 1.46 -5.77
C PRO A 177 9.02 2.35 -4.67
N THR A 178 8.28 2.57 -3.58
CA THR A 178 8.72 3.45 -2.49
C THR A 178 9.91 2.95 -1.68
N ALA A 179 10.24 1.66 -1.73
CA ALA A 179 11.44 1.12 -1.09
C ALA A 179 12.60 0.94 -2.08
N TRP A 180 12.28 0.76 -3.37
CA TRP A 180 13.23 0.37 -4.41
C TRP A 180 13.43 1.45 -5.49
N TRP A 181 13.01 2.69 -5.27
CA TRP A 181 13.02 3.76 -6.29
C TRP A 181 14.38 4.08 -6.90
N ARG A 182 15.49 3.75 -6.22
CA ARG A 182 16.87 3.94 -6.74
C ARG A 182 17.37 2.75 -7.56
N VAL A 183 16.69 1.61 -7.49
CA VAL A 183 17.09 0.37 -8.16
C VAL A 183 16.35 0.28 -9.50
N PRO A 184 17.04 0.05 -10.63
CA PRO A 184 16.41 -0.03 -11.95
C PRO A 184 15.66 -1.36 -12.12
N MET A 185 14.58 -1.53 -11.37
CA MET A 185 13.77 -2.75 -11.33
C MET A 185 12.28 -2.44 -11.43
N GLN A 186 11.53 -3.42 -11.94
CA GLN A 186 10.08 -3.40 -11.92
C GLN A 186 9.55 -3.63 -10.50
N THR A 187 8.30 -3.24 -10.25
CA THR A 187 7.63 -3.61 -9.00
C THR A 187 7.39 -5.10 -8.94
N VAL A 188 7.70 -5.74 -7.80
CA VAL A 188 7.47 -7.17 -7.58
C VAL A 188 6.43 -7.32 -6.48
N VAL A 189 5.18 -7.58 -6.87
CA VAL A 189 4.04 -7.84 -5.97
C VAL A 189 3.53 -9.29 -6.06
N GLY A 190 4.23 -10.13 -6.83
CA GLY A 190 4.01 -11.56 -6.99
C GLY A 190 5.25 -12.22 -7.60
N GLY A 191 5.39 -13.54 -7.44
CA GLY A 191 6.57 -14.30 -7.90
C GLY A 191 7.66 -14.49 -6.84
N LEU A 192 7.54 -13.86 -5.68
CA LEU A 192 8.29 -14.20 -4.47
C LEU A 192 7.41 -15.07 -3.55
N PRO A 193 7.99 -15.89 -2.66
CA PRO A 193 7.22 -16.67 -1.69
C PRO A 193 6.28 -15.78 -0.88
N THR A 194 4.99 -16.09 -0.88
CA THR A 194 3.99 -15.34 -0.10
C THR A 194 3.54 -16.15 1.11
N ASP A 195 3.30 -15.47 2.22
CA ASP A 195 2.69 -16.02 3.43
C ASP A 195 1.78 -14.93 4.01
N PRO A 196 0.49 -14.90 3.63
CA PRO A 196 -0.46 -13.89 4.10
C PRO A 196 -0.57 -13.85 5.64
N ALA A 197 -0.47 -14.99 6.32
CA ALA A 197 -0.53 -15.05 7.77
C ALA A 197 0.70 -14.38 8.41
N ALA A 198 1.91 -14.62 7.87
CA ALA A 198 3.12 -13.92 8.32
C ALA A 198 3.05 -12.42 8.06
N GLN A 199 2.53 -12.02 6.89
CA GLN A 199 2.34 -10.62 6.52
C GLN A 199 1.44 -9.89 7.52
N TYR A 200 0.32 -10.50 7.96
CA TYR A 200 -0.53 -9.87 8.96
C TYR A 200 0.01 -9.94 10.38
N ARG A 201 0.78 -10.98 10.76
CA ARG A 201 1.54 -10.97 12.02
C ARG A 201 2.51 -9.79 12.07
N LEU A 202 3.22 -9.55 10.97
CA LEU A 202 4.13 -8.42 10.84
C LEU A 202 3.39 -7.09 10.86
N HIS A 203 2.32 -6.97 10.08
CA HIS A 203 1.48 -5.78 10.06
C HIS A 203 0.99 -5.43 11.47
N ARG A 204 0.50 -6.42 12.24
CA ARG A 204 0.05 -6.22 13.63
C ARG A 204 1.18 -5.73 14.51
N ALA A 205 2.36 -6.31 14.39
CA ALA A 205 3.54 -5.87 15.14
C ALA A 205 3.92 -4.41 14.81
N MET A 206 3.78 -3.98 13.55
CA MET A 206 3.98 -2.59 13.16
C MET A 206 2.94 -1.64 13.76
N LEU A 207 1.66 -2.02 13.75
CA LEU A 207 0.63 -1.20 14.40
C LEU A 207 0.90 -1.05 15.90
N GLN A 208 1.28 -2.14 16.57
CA GLN A 208 1.66 -2.11 17.98
C GLN A 208 2.86 -1.17 18.20
N GLN A 209 3.92 -1.29 17.40
CA GLN A 209 5.10 -0.42 17.43
C GLN A 209 4.71 1.06 17.32
N PHE A 210 3.83 1.38 16.38
CA PHE A 210 3.43 2.76 16.14
C PHE A 210 2.45 3.27 17.17
N GLN A 211 1.70 2.40 17.84
CA GLN A 211 0.78 2.73 18.93
C GLN A 211 1.51 2.99 20.25
N TYR A 212 2.54 2.19 20.54
CA TYR A 212 3.26 2.18 21.81
C TYR A 212 3.70 3.58 22.29
N SER A 213 3.46 3.85 23.58
CA SER A 213 3.81 5.12 24.25
C SER A 213 3.25 6.38 23.56
N ARG A 214 2.07 6.26 22.92
CA ARG A 214 1.33 7.40 22.33
C ARG A 214 -0.11 7.37 22.79
N ARG A 215 -0.78 8.52 22.72
CA ARG A 215 -2.21 8.64 23.04
C ARG A 215 -3.03 7.58 22.28
N PRO A 216 -3.92 6.83 22.94
CA PRO A 216 -4.80 5.87 22.27
C PRO A 216 -5.61 6.55 21.16
N LYS A 217 -5.67 5.87 20.01
CA LYS A 217 -6.42 6.30 18.82
C LYS A 217 -6.87 5.06 18.07
N ARG A 218 -7.93 5.19 17.29
CA ARG A 218 -8.45 4.10 16.46
C ARG A 218 -7.62 3.96 15.19
N TRP A 219 -7.30 2.74 14.80
CA TRP A 219 -6.65 2.50 13.51
C TRP A 219 -7.64 2.66 12.36
N ALA A 220 -7.26 3.51 11.41
CA ALA A 220 -7.88 3.69 10.11
C ALA A 220 -6.81 3.37 9.05
N LEU A 221 -7.04 2.32 8.26
CA LEU A 221 -6.01 1.66 7.48
C LEU A 221 -6.51 1.44 6.05
N LYS A 222 -5.57 1.20 5.13
CA LYS A 222 -5.90 1.02 3.72
C LYS A 222 -4.84 0.17 3.04
N GLY A 223 -5.29 -0.84 2.30
CA GLY A 223 -4.41 -1.74 1.55
C GLY A 223 -5.18 -2.63 0.59
N PHE A 224 -4.48 -3.58 -0.03
CA PHE A 224 -5.07 -4.56 -0.95
C PHE A 224 -5.33 -5.88 -0.21
N HIS A 225 -6.45 -5.90 0.52
CA HIS A 225 -6.78 -7.01 1.41
C HIS A 225 -7.65 -8.10 0.76
N GLY A 226 -8.22 -7.85 -0.42
CA GLY A 226 -9.26 -8.71 -1.02
C GLY A 226 -8.84 -10.17 -1.26
N PHE A 227 -7.55 -10.43 -1.53
CA PHE A 227 -7.01 -11.79 -1.70
C PHE A 227 -6.70 -12.50 -0.37
N ARG A 228 -6.76 -11.79 0.76
CA ARG A 228 -6.25 -12.24 2.05
C ARG A 228 -7.22 -11.89 3.17
N LEU A 229 -8.52 -12.02 2.90
CA LEU A 229 -9.59 -11.70 3.85
C LEU A 229 -9.56 -12.64 5.04
N ALA A 230 -9.26 -13.94 4.83
CA ALA A 230 -9.18 -14.91 5.89
C ALA A 230 -8.10 -14.52 6.90
N GLU A 231 -6.89 -14.25 6.41
CA GLU A 231 -5.76 -13.91 7.28
C GLU A 231 -5.89 -12.50 7.88
N LEU A 232 -6.55 -11.56 7.18
CA LEU A 232 -6.92 -10.27 7.76
C LEU A 232 -7.79 -10.47 9.01
N PHE A 233 -8.86 -11.25 8.85
CA PHE A 233 -9.84 -11.47 9.89
C PHE A 233 -9.39 -12.43 10.98
N ASP A 234 -8.43 -13.31 10.70
CA ASP A 234 -7.75 -14.09 11.73
C ASP A 234 -6.83 -13.20 12.59
N ALA A 235 -6.14 -12.24 11.96
CA ALA A 235 -5.26 -11.31 12.67
C ALA A 235 -6.02 -10.21 13.44
N TYR A 236 -7.19 -9.81 12.94
CA TYR A 236 -8.08 -8.80 13.53
C TYR A 236 -9.53 -9.30 13.49
N PRO A 237 -9.94 -10.17 14.43
CA PRO A 237 -11.29 -10.74 14.44
C PRO A 237 -12.42 -9.71 14.52
N ASP A 238 -12.12 -8.56 15.13
CA ASP A 238 -12.99 -7.42 15.39
C ASP A 238 -12.82 -6.28 14.36
N ALA A 239 -12.05 -6.50 13.29
CA ALA A 239 -11.90 -5.51 12.22
C ALA A 239 -13.19 -5.31 11.43
N THR A 240 -13.30 -4.13 10.83
CA THR A 240 -14.30 -3.84 9.80
C THR A 240 -13.63 -3.38 8.53
N LEU A 241 -14.22 -3.69 7.38
CA LEU A 241 -13.63 -3.46 6.07
C LEU A 241 -14.62 -2.74 5.15
N LEU A 242 -14.28 -1.54 4.69
CA LEU A 242 -14.97 -0.91 3.57
C LEU A 242 -14.34 -1.39 2.27
N TRP A 243 -15.14 -1.98 1.37
CA TRP A 243 -14.69 -2.43 0.07
C TRP A 243 -15.32 -1.59 -1.03
N LEU A 244 -14.50 -0.74 -1.67
CA LEU A 244 -14.92 0.13 -2.76
C LEU A 244 -14.84 -0.59 -4.12
N HIS A 245 -15.93 -0.48 -4.89
CA HIS A 245 -16.08 -1.11 -6.20
C HIS A 245 -16.19 -0.08 -7.31
N ARG A 246 -15.49 -0.33 -8.42
CA ARG A 246 -15.46 0.54 -9.61
C ARG A 246 -15.54 -0.31 -10.88
N ASP A 247 -15.92 0.28 -12.01
CA ASP A 247 -15.96 -0.40 -13.30
C ASP A 247 -14.61 -1.06 -13.63
N PRO A 248 -14.53 -2.42 -13.72
CA PRO A 248 -13.28 -3.12 -13.94
C PRO A 248 -12.54 -2.70 -15.22
N VAL A 249 -13.26 -2.28 -16.26
CA VAL A 249 -12.63 -1.80 -17.52
C VAL A 249 -11.89 -0.49 -17.28
N GLN A 250 -12.49 0.43 -16.51
CA GLN A 250 -11.82 1.68 -16.12
C GLN A 250 -10.65 1.43 -15.16
N VAL A 251 -10.80 0.48 -14.24
CA VAL A 251 -9.74 0.06 -13.32
C VAL A 251 -8.52 -0.42 -14.11
N ALA A 252 -8.70 -1.35 -15.05
CA ALA A 252 -7.62 -1.91 -15.84
C ALA A 252 -6.86 -0.80 -16.59
N ALA A 253 -7.58 0.02 -17.37
CA ALA A 253 -6.98 1.12 -18.13
C ALA A 253 -6.28 2.16 -17.25
N SER A 254 -6.92 2.56 -16.14
CA SER A 254 -6.36 3.55 -15.23
C SER A 254 -5.14 3.02 -14.48
N ARG A 255 -5.12 1.74 -14.13
CA ARG A 255 -4.00 1.09 -13.45
C ARG A 255 -2.80 0.98 -14.37
N THR A 256 -3.01 0.62 -15.64
CA THR A 256 -1.96 0.58 -16.67
C THR A 256 -1.22 1.91 -16.76
N MET A 257 -1.96 3.01 -16.98
CA MET A 257 -1.33 4.32 -17.12
C MET A 257 -0.66 4.79 -15.84
N MET A 258 -1.27 4.53 -14.68
CA MET A 258 -0.70 4.90 -13.39
C MET A 258 0.64 4.19 -13.15
N MET A 259 0.69 2.88 -13.39
CA MET A 259 1.92 2.11 -13.19
C MET A 259 2.99 2.46 -14.22
N ALA A 260 2.60 2.71 -15.48
CA ALA A 260 3.53 3.19 -16.50
C ALA A 260 4.18 4.52 -16.10
N ASP A 261 3.40 5.49 -15.62
CA ASP A 261 3.91 6.79 -15.17
C ASP A 261 4.89 6.67 -13.98
N ILE A 262 4.63 5.75 -13.06
CA ILE A 262 5.51 5.49 -11.90
C ILE A 262 6.80 4.80 -12.36
N LEU A 263 6.66 3.72 -13.15
CA LEU A 263 7.77 2.87 -13.54
C LEU A 263 8.69 3.54 -14.56
N GLU A 264 8.17 4.45 -15.40
CA GLU A 264 8.99 5.19 -16.36
C GLU A 264 10.13 5.97 -15.71
N GLY A 265 9.88 6.54 -14.52
CA GLY A 265 10.92 7.23 -13.74
C GLY A 265 11.98 6.30 -13.12
N ILE A 266 11.70 4.99 -13.02
CA ILE A 266 12.58 3.98 -12.40
C ILE A 266 13.37 3.21 -13.46
N VAL A 267 12.68 2.67 -14.47
CA VAL A 267 13.24 1.75 -15.46
C VAL A 267 13.35 2.34 -16.87
N GLY A 268 12.88 3.58 -17.09
CA GLY A 268 12.79 4.18 -18.41
C GLY A 268 11.52 3.75 -19.17
N PRO A 269 11.48 3.91 -20.51
CA PRO A 269 10.28 3.70 -21.31
C PRO A 269 9.60 2.36 -21.03
N VAL A 270 8.29 2.40 -20.80
CA VAL A 270 7.45 1.23 -20.50
C VAL A 270 6.72 0.78 -21.76
N ASP A 271 6.76 -0.51 -22.06
CA ASP A 271 5.90 -1.11 -23.10
C ASP A 271 4.45 -1.12 -22.61
N LEU A 272 3.66 -0.15 -23.10
CA LEU A 272 2.26 0.00 -22.75
C LEU A 272 1.39 -1.19 -23.17
N HIS A 273 1.75 -1.93 -24.24
CA HIS A 273 0.96 -3.10 -24.66
C HIS A 273 1.15 -4.25 -23.67
N ALA A 274 2.41 -4.53 -23.31
CA ALA A 274 2.72 -5.53 -22.28
C ALA A 274 2.11 -5.15 -20.91
N ALA A 275 2.20 -3.88 -20.53
CA ALA A 275 1.62 -3.37 -19.28
C ALA A 275 0.09 -3.44 -19.28
N ALA A 276 -0.58 -3.08 -20.38
CA ALA A 276 -2.03 -3.17 -20.53
C ALA A 276 -2.51 -4.61 -20.36
N LYS A 277 -1.85 -5.57 -21.04
CA LYS A 277 -2.17 -6.99 -20.91
C LYS A 277 -2.01 -7.49 -19.48
N MET A 278 -0.85 -7.22 -18.86
CA MET A 278 -0.59 -7.63 -17.47
C MET A 278 -1.64 -7.06 -16.50
N HIS A 279 -1.95 -5.76 -16.60
CA HIS A 279 -2.89 -5.14 -15.67
C HIS A 279 -4.35 -5.55 -15.91
N LEU A 280 -4.73 -5.87 -17.15
CA LEU A 280 -6.02 -6.49 -17.43
C LEU A 280 -6.11 -7.88 -16.79
N ASP A 281 -5.09 -8.72 -16.94
CA ASP A 281 -5.05 -10.06 -16.33
C ASP A 281 -5.09 -10.00 -14.80
N LEU A 282 -4.38 -9.04 -14.19
CA LEU A 282 -4.46 -8.80 -12.74
C LEU A 282 -5.87 -8.34 -12.30
N THR A 283 -6.55 -7.54 -13.13
CA THR A 283 -7.93 -7.10 -12.86
C THR A 283 -8.89 -8.28 -12.96
N ARG A 284 -8.74 -9.14 -13.97
CA ARG A 284 -9.50 -10.41 -14.11
C ARG A 284 -9.31 -11.30 -12.90
N ALA A 285 -8.07 -11.52 -12.47
CA ALA A 285 -7.76 -12.32 -11.29
C ALA A 285 -8.41 -11.76 -10.02
N SER A 286 -8.38 -10.43 -9.84
CA SER A 286 -8.96 -9.79 -8.66
C SER A 286 -10.49 -9.83 -8.63
N VAL A 287 -11.14 -9.60 -9.78
CA VAL A 287 -12.59 -9.78 -9.92
C VAL A 287 -12.97 -11.25 -9.67
N ALA A 288 -12.23 -12.21 -10.24
CA ALA A 288 -12.48 -13.63 -10.04
C ALA A 288 -12.35 -14.02 -8.56
N ASN A 289 -11.30 -13.54 -7.87
CA ASN A 289 -11.17 -13.74 -6.42
C ASN A 289 -12.36 -13.12 -5.68
N THR A 290 -12.72 -11.87 -5.95
CA THR A 290 -13.85 -11.21 -5.28
C THR A 290 -15.16 -11.97 -5.47
N MET A 291 -15.40 -12.51 -6.67
CA MET A 291 -16.62 -13.24 -6.98
C MET A 291 -16.68 -14.65 -6.38
N THR A 292 -15.53 -15.26 -6.08
CA THR A 292 -15.44 -16.65 -5.61
C THR A 292 -15.01 -16.79 -4.15
N ASN A 293 -14.46 -15.74 -3.54
CA ASN A 293 -14.00 -15.77 -2.15
C ASN A 293 -15.19 -15.92 -1.19
N PRO A 294 -15.20 -16.93 -0.31
CA PRO A 294 -16.34 -17.21 0.57
C PRO A 294 -16.58 -16.11 1.62
N LEU A 295 -15.58 -15.27 1.90
CA LEU A 295 -15.67 -14.18 2.88
C LEU A 295 -16.16 -12.87 2.27
N VAL A 296 -16.45 -12.81 0.97
CA VAL A 296 -16.92 -11.56 0.34
C VAL A 296 -18.22 -11.04 0.96
N ASP A 297 -19.10 -11.93 1.44
CA ASP A 297 -20.36 -11.57 2.11
C ASP A 297 -20.25 -11.60 3.65
N ASP A 298 -19.02 -11.62 4.20
CA ASP A 298 -18.79 -11.60 5.65
C ASP A 298 -19.41 -10.32 6.27
N PRO A 299 -20.12 -10.41 7.40
CA PRO A 299 -20.82 -9.26 8.00
C PRO A 299 -19.88 -8.12 8.45
N ARG A 300 -18.57 -8.35 8.51
CA ARG A 300 -17.56 -7.31 8.78
C ARG A 300 -17.21 -6.48 7.55
N ILE A 301 -17.75 -6.81 6.37
CA ILE A 301 -17.49 -6.11 5.12
C ILE A 301 -18.67 -5.20 4.75
N ARG A 302 -18.36 -3.91 4.52
CA ARG A 302 -19.27 -2.93 3.93
C ARG A 302 -18.86 -2.69 2.49
N HIS A 303 -19.72 -3.04 1.54
CA HIS A 303 -19.48 -2.69 0.14
C HIS A 303 -19.99 -1.29 -0.20
N ALA A 304 -19.23 -0.54 -1.00
CA ALA A 304 -19.62 0.77 -1.49
C ALA A 304 -19.23 0.95 -2.96
N ARG A 305 -20.04 1.70 -3.70
CA ARG A 305 -19.75 2.02 -5.10
C ARG A 305 -18.89 3.28 -5.17
N TYR A 306 -17.88 3.28 -6.02
CA TYR A 306 -17.04 4.44 -6.28
C TYR A 306 -17.86 5.68 -6.66
N ALA A 307 -18.91 5.50 -7.49
CA ALA A 307 -19.78 6.59 -7.92
C ALA A 307 -20.52 7.25 -6.74
N ASP A 308 -21.05 6.45 -5.81
CA ASP A 308 -21.72 6.96 -4.61
C ASP A 308 -20.71 7.68 -3.71
N PHE A 309 -19.54 7.07 -3.50
CA PHE A 309 -18.48 7.64 -2.69
C PHE A 309 -18.01 9.00 -3.20
N VAL A 310 -17.78 9.15 -4.51
CA VAL A 310 -17.35 10.43 -5.08
C VAL A 310 -18.45 11.49 -5.04
N SER A 311 -19.73 11.08 -5.07
CA SER A 311 -20.86 12.01 -5.01
C SER A 311 -21.04 12.67 -3.64
N ASP A 312 -20.81 11.93 -2.56
CA ASP A 312 -20.77 12.45 -1.19
C ASP A 312 -19.77 11.66 -0.33
N PRO A 313 -18.47 12.05 -0.36
CA PRO A 313 -17.43 11.33 0.35
C PRO A 313 -17.64 11.29 1.86
N VAL A 314 -18.10 12.41 2.43
CA VAL A 314 -18.32 12.54 3.89
C VAL A 314 -19.49 11.67 4.35
N ALA A 315 -20.56 11.56 3.55
CA ALA A 315 -21.65 10.64 3.86
C ALA A 315 -21.21 9.17 3.85
N THR A 316 -20.36 8.77 2.91
CA THR A 316 -19.83 7.41 2.87
C THR A 316 -18.91 7.13 4.06
N VAL A 317 -18.06 8.08 4.45
CA VAL A 317 -17.24 7.96 5.67
C VAL A 317 -18.14 7.80 6.90
N ARG A 318 -19.19 8.62 7.02
CA ARG A 318 -20.16 8.52 8.13
C ARG A 318 -20.85 7.16 8.19
N ASP A 319 -21.29 6.64 7.03
CA ASP A 319 -21.89 5.31 6.91
C ASP A 319 -20.92 4.22 7.37
N PHE A 320 -19.65 4.30 6.95
CA PHE A 320 -18.64 3.33 7.37
C PHE A 320 -18.34 3.41 8.87
N TYR A 321 -18.24 4.62 9.44
CA TYR A 321 -18.09 4.81 10.89
C TYR A 321 -19.25 4.16 11.65
N ALA A 322 -20.49 4.42 11.24
CA ALA A 322 -21.66 3.81 11.86
C ALA A 322 -21.64 2.28 11.74
N PHE A 323 -21.28 1.74 10.57
CA PHE A 323 -21.09 0.31 10.35
C PHE A 323 -20.01 -0.30 11.27
N SER A 324 -18.96 0.45 11.58
CA SER A 324 -17.89 0.05 12.50
C SER A 324 -18.21 0.29 13.99
N ASP A 325 -19.46 0.60 14.35
CA ASP A 325 -19.90 1.07 15.68
C ASP A 325 -19.05 2.22 16.23
N HIS A 326 -18.72 3.18 15.37
CA HIS A 326 -17.96 4.36 15.71
C HIS A 326 -18.76 5.62 15.41
N PHE A 327 -18.68 6.58 16.33
CA PHE A 327 -19.33 7.87 16.15
C PHE A 327 -18.38 8.83 15.42
N LEU A 328 -18.81 9.35 14.26
CA LEU A 328 -18.11 10.43 13.57
C LEU A 328 -18.46 11.75 14.25
N THR A 329 -17.49 12.38 14.90
CA THR A 329 -17.70 13.66 15.60
C THR A 329 -17.88 14.81 14.62
N GLY A 330 -18.49 15.91 15.08
CA GLY A 330 -18.59 17.14 14.29
C GLY A 330 -17.22 17.71 13.87
N ASP A 331 -16.22 17.69 14.77
CA ASP A 331 -14.85 18.13 14.44
C ASP A 331 -14.21 17.27 13.35
N ALA A 332 -14.37 15.94 13.41
CA ALA A 332 -13.88 15.04 12.37
C ALA A 332 -14.56 15.32 11.02
N GLU A 333 -15.89 15.52 11.02
CA GLU A 333 -16.65 15.87 9.81
C GLU A 333 -16.19 17.21 9.20
N ASP A 334 -16.03 18.25 10.03
CA ASP A 334 -15.59 19.57 9.57
C ASP A 334 -14.20 19.51 8.94
N ARG A 335 -13.27 18.76 9.54
CA ARG A 335 -11.91 18.55 8.98
C ARG A 335 -11.93 17.79 7.66
N MET A 336 -12.82 16.81 7.50
CA MET A 336 -12.98 16.11 6.22
C MET A 336 -13.50 17.04 5.13
N ARG A 337 -14.46 17.92 5.47
CA ARG A 337 -14.97 18.94 4.55
C ARG A 337 -13.91 19.98 4.19
N ASP A 338 -13.12 20.43 5.16
CA ASP A 338 -11.99 21.32 4.92
C ASP A 338 -10.92 20.66 4.03
N TYR A 339 -10.62 19.38 4.28
CA TYR A 339 -9.71 18.61 3.42
C TYR A 339 -10.17 18.61 1.97
N LEU A 340 -11.45 18.31 1.71
CA LEU A 340 -12.03 18.31 0.36
C LEU A 340 -11.97 19.69 -0.31
N ALA A 341 -12.20 20.77 0.44
CA ALA A 341 -12.15 22.12 -0.08
C ALA A 341 -10.72 22.55 -0.49
N ASN A 342 -9.72 22.15 0.29
CA ASN A 342 -8.35 22.64 0.17
C ASN A 342 -7.39 21.68 -0.55
N ASN A 343 -7.76 20.42 -0.75
CA ASN A 343 -6.88 19.38 -1.32
C ASN A 343 -7.44 18.78 -2.61
N LYS A 344 -7.67 19.64 -3.61
CA LYS A 344 -8.13 19.19 -4.93
C LYS A 344 -7.19 18.12 -5.51
N GLY A 345 -7.79 17.08 -6.10
CA GLY A 345 -7.07 15.91 -6.59
C GLY A 345 -6.17 16.19 -7.80
N ASP A 346 -6.43 17.28 -8.53
CA ASP A 346 -5.70 17.70 -9.74
C ASP A 346 -4.77 18.90 -9.50
N ARG A 347 -4.45 19.22 -8.23
CA ARG A 347 -3.60 20.38 -7.88
C ARG A 347 -2.18 20.33 -8.45
N HIS A 348 -1.70 19.14 -8.81
CA HIS A 348 -0.41 18.92 -9.48
C HIS A 348 -0.55 18.67 -10.98
N GLY A 349 -1.76 18.78 -11.53
CA GLY A 349 -2.10 18.37 -12.89
C GLY A 349 -3.11 17.23 -12.90
N LYS A 350 -3.84 17.11 -14.01
CA LYS A 350 -4.85 16.07 -14.19
C LYS A 350 -4.18 14.76 -14.60
N PHE A 351 -4.52 13.67 -13.92
CA PHE A 351 -4.17 12.32 -14.38
C PHE A 351 -5.02 11.95 -15.59
N HIS A 352 -4.38 11.66 -16.72
CA HIS A 352 -5.01 11.30 -17.97
C HIS A 352 -4.84 9.81 -18.27
N TYR A 353 -5.94 9.14 -18.61
CA TYR A 353 -5.93 7.80 -19.15
C TYR A 353 -7.16 7.61 -20.04
N SER A 354 -7.09 6.63 -20.93
CA SER A 354 -8.15 6.25 -21.86
C SER A 354 -8.29 4.73 -21.85
N THR A 355 -9.51 4.22 -22.07
CA THR A 355 -9.72 2.78 -22.32
C THR A 355 -9.13 2.33 -23.65
N SER A 356 -8.65 3.25 -24.49
CA SER A 356 -7.96 2.91 -25.75
C SER A 356 -6.72 2.04 -25.51
N VAL A 357 -6.05 2.13 -24.36
CA VAL A 357 -4.92 1.24 -24.03
C VAL A 357 -5.30 -0.24 -24.04
N LEU A 358 -6.58 -0.56 -23.85
CA LEU A 358 -7.10 -1.93 -23.95
C LEU A 358 -7.44 -2.28 -25.40
N THR A 359 -7.99 -1.34 -26.19
CA THR A 359 -8.24 -1.59 -27.62
C THR A 359 -6.96 -1.68 -28.44
N ASP A 360 -5.90 -0.98 -28.02
CA ASP A 360 -4.59 -0.99 -28.66
C ASP A 360 -3.93 -2.39 -28.57
N ILE A 361 -4.24 -3.15 -27.52
CA ILE A 361 -3.85 -4.57 -27.39
C ILE A 361 -4.84 -5.55 -28.03
N GLY A 362 -5.87 -5.05 -28.72
CA GLY A 362 -6.86 -5.84 -29.45
C GLY A 362 -8.10 -6.26 -28.65
N GLU A 363 -8.30 -5.75 -27.43
CA GLU A 363 -9.50 -6.06 -26.65
C GLU A 363 -10.73 -5.32 -27.18
N ASN A 364 -11.90 -5.97 -27.09
CA ASN A 364 -13.19 -5.36 -27.40
C ASN A 364 -13.87 -4.90 -26.10
N LEU A 365 -14.13 -3.60 -25.95
CA LEU A 365 -14.69 -3.03 -24.72
C LEU A 365 -16.09 -3.56 -24.39
N ASP A 366 -16.94 -3.82 -25.38
CA ASP A 366 -18.27 -4.38 -25.14
C ASP A 366 -18.17 -5.83 -24.64
N ALA A 367 -17.24 -6.61 -25.20
CA ALA A 367 -16.96 -7.96 -24.74
C ALA A 367 -16.37 -7.98 -23.31
N LEU A 368 -15.47 -7.06 -22.98
CA LEU A 368 -14.94 -6.91 -21.61
C LEU A 368 -16.04 -6.50 -20.63
N HIS A 369 -16.91 -5.58 -21.02
CA HIS A 369 -18.05 -5.22 -20.18
C HIS A 369 -18.97 -6.42 -19.97
N GLU A 370 -19.27 -7.20 -21.00
CA GLU A 370 -20.03 -8.44 -20.89
C GLU A 370 -19.35 -9.46 -19.96
N GLU A 371 -18.04 -9.65 -20.09
CA GLU A 371 -17.20 -10.49 -19.20
C GLU A 371 -17.38 -10.07 -17.73
N PHE A 372 -17.35 -8.76 -17.45
CA PHE A 372 -17.49 -8.21 -16.09
C PHE A 372 -18.94 -7.92 -15.67
N ARG A 373 -19.96 -8.31 -16.45
CA ARG A 373 -21.38 -8.12 -16.08
C ARG A 373 -21.73 -8.74 -14.72
N PRO A 374 -21.35 -10.00 -14.40
CA PRO A 374 -21.74 -10.61 -13.14
C PRO A 374 -21.23 -9.84 -11.90
N PHE A 375 -20.00 -9.33 -11.96
CA PHE A 375 -19.44 -8.47 -10.91
C PHE A 375 -20.22 -7.18 -10.75
N ARG A 376 -20.53 -6.53 -11.87
CA ARG A 376 -21.26 -5.26 -11.89
C ARG A 376 -22.68 -5.40 -11.37
N GLU A 377 -23.39 -6.46 -11.75
CA GLU A 377 -24.72 -6.76 -11.23
C GLU A 377 -24.69 -7.04 -9.73
N ARG A 378 -23.73 -7.82 -9.25
CA ARG A 378 -23.57 -8.13 -7.83
C ARG A 378 -23.38 -6.88 -6.97
N PHE A 379 -22.54 -5.94 -7.41
CA PHE A 379 -22.16 -4.76 -6.62
C PHE A 379 -22.83 -3.45 -7.10
N GLY A 380 -23.78 -3.54 -8.03
CA GLY A 380 -24.51 -2.39 -8.58
C GLY A 380 -23.62 -1.36 -9.30
N VAL A 381 -22.51 -1.80 -9.89
CA VAL A 381 -21.52 -0.95 -10.57
C VAL A 381 -21.94 -0.69 -12.01
N ALA A 382 -22.12 0.57 -12.38
CA ALA A 382 -22.47 0.95 -13.76
C ALA A 382 -21.24 0.94 -14.69
N ILE A 383 -21.48 0.87 -16.01
CA ILE A 383 -20.46 1.20 -17.01
C ILE A 383 -20.11 2.67 -16.89
N GLU A 384 -18.83 2.94 -16.68
CA GLU A 384 -18.31 4.30 -16.69
C GLU A 384 -17.94 4.71 -18.12
N LYS A 385 -18.65 5.70 -18.64
CA LYS A 385 -18.28 6.37 -19.90
C LYS A 385 -17.41 7.57 -19.59
N ARG A 386 -16.09 7.40 -19.63
CA ARG A 386 -15.15 8.54 -19.67
C ARG A 386 -14.90 8.91 -21.13
N GLY A 387 -15.21 10.16 -21.47
CA GLY A 387 -14.86 10.76 -22.76
C GLY A 387 -13.43 11.27 -22.81
#